data_AF-A0A5C7WM82-F1
#
_entry.id   AF-A0A5C7WM82-F1
#
_cell.length_a   1.000
_cell.length_b   1.000
_cell.length_c   1.000
_cell.angle_alpha   90.00
_cell.angle_beta   90.00
_cell.angle_gamma   90.00
#
_symmetry.space_group_name_H-M   'P 1'
#
loop_
_entity.id
_entity.type
_entity.pdbx_description
1 polymer ?
#
loop_
_entity_poly.entity_id
_entity_poly.type
_entity_poly.pdbx_seq_one_letter_code
_entity_poly.pdbx_strand_id
1 'polypeptide(L)'
;MRKKSKSAEDFINGLAEHIEQDVLRQKKTIGKRENEIQAGLRHIICGYVEGYYQGVDYKKYKKKAAAVVYWEGQDGSNVEKKTSVFAARSYPDFIIREPYRIAIEYKQSATGALVKQGIGQGLMYVLSGDYDFAYLLFDDQSKDKVIRESMANPREQAIVQRLWRDFNTKIQIL
;
A
#
# COMPACT_ATOMS: atom_id res chain seq x y z
N MET A 1 -4.28 -13.14 -13.02
CA MET A 1 -3.30 -12.45 -12.16
C MET A 1 -1.92 -12.52 -12.79
N ARG A 2 -1.16 -11.42 -12.74
CA ARG A 2 0.19 -11.37 -13.30
C ARG A 2 1.14 -12.21 -12.43
N LYS A 3 1.96 -13.06 -13.06
CA LYS A 3 2.99 -13.81 -12.36
C LYS A 3 4.00 -12.83 -11.78
N LYS A 4 4.32 -12.97 -10.48
CA LYS A 4 5.34 -12.13 -9.83
C LYS A 4 6.71 -12.44 -10.42
N SER A 5 7.34 -11.45 -11.03
CA SER A 5 8.78 -11.51 -11.32
C SER A 5 9.57 -11.18 -10.07
N LYS A 6 10.84 -11.63 -10.03
CA LYS A 6 11.75 -11.28 -8.93
C LYS A 6 11.90 -9.76 -8.78
N SER A 7 12.00 -9.04 -9.89
CA SER A 7 12.07 -7.58 -9.91
C SER A 7 10.83 -6.88 -9.32
N ALA A 8 9.63 -7.46 -9.49
CA ALA A 8 8.41 -6.91 -8.95
C ALA A 8 8.30 -7.16 -7.44
N GLU A 9 8.71 -8.36 -7.02
CA GLU A 9 8.80 -8.71 -5.62
C GLU A 9 9.82 -7.85 -4.87
N ASP A 10 11.01 -7.63 -5.44
CA ASP A 10 12.05 -6.80 -4.85
C ASP A 10 11.60 -5.34 -4.72
N PHE A 11 10.87 -4.81 -5.71
CA PHE A 11 10.31 -3.46 -5.64
C PHE A 11 9.29 -3.31 -4.51
N ILE A 12 8.35 -4.24 -4.38
CA ILE A 12 7.27 -4.14 -3.38
C ILE A 12 7.80 -4.41 -1.96
N ASN A 13 8.74 -5.34 -1.81
CA ASN A 13 9.40 -5.58 -0.53
C ASN A 13 10.25 -4.37 -0.12
N GLY A 14 11.01 -3.78 -1.05
CA GLY A 14 11.78 -2.56 -0.77
C GLY A 14 10.89 -1.36 -0.42
N LEU A 15 9.75 -1.19 -1.10
CA LEU A 15 8.78 -0.15 -0.76
C LEU A 15 8.26 -0.34 0.68
N ALA A 16 7.94 -1.58 1.03
CA ALA A 16 7.42 -1.92 2.35
C ALA A 16 8.42 -1.68 3.48
N GLU A 17 9.67 -2.07 3.27
CA GLU A 17 10.78 -1.79 4.19
C GLU A 17 11.01 -0.29 4.34
N HIS A 18 10.97 0.47 3.24
CA HIS A 18 11.13 1.91 3.25
C HIS A 18 10.03 2.62 4.07
N ILE A 19 8.77 2.23 3.86
CA ILE A 19 7.64 2.75 4.65
C ILE A 19 7.76 2.37 6.12
N GLU A 20 8.14 1.13 6.43
CA GLU A 20 8.31 0.70 7.82
C GLU A 20 9.34 1.55 8.54
N GLN A 21 10.51 1.73 7.92
CA GLN A 21 11.61 2.50 8.50
C GLN A 21 11.20 3.95 8.79
N ASP A 22 10.47 4.60 7.87
CA ASP A 22 10.08 5.99 8.06
C ASP A 22 8.86 6.17 8.98
N VAL A 23 7.85 5.29 8.94
CA VAL A 23 6.72 5.38 9.89
C VAL A 23 7.18 5.09 11.32
N LEU A 24 8.07 4.11 11.52
CA LEU A 24 8.69 3.87 12.83
C LEU A 24 9.49 5.07 13.34
N ARG A 25 10.10 5.86 12.44
CA ARG A 25 10.79 7.11 12.81
C ARG A 25 9.84 8.23 13.17
N GLN A 26 8.66 8.30 12.55
CA GLN A 26 7.69 9.37 12.80
C GLN A 26 6.98 9.27 14.16
N LYS A 27 7.08 8.12 14.86
CA LYS A 27 6.71 7.84 16.29
C LYS A 27 5.33 8.30 16.82
N LYS A 28 4.50 9.01 16.05
CA LYS A 28 3.18 9.52 16.50
C LYS A 28 2.20 9.59 15.34
N THR A 29 1.58 8.46 15.03
CA THR A 29 0.33 8.39 14.24
C THR A 29 -0.90 8.40 15.14
N ILE A 30 -0.75 8.01 16.41
CA ILE A 30 -1.84 7.98 17.40
C ILE A 30 -2.49 9.35 17.53
N GLY A 31 -3.81 9.38 17.32
CA GLY A 31 -4.64 10.58 17.40
C GLY A 31 -4.64 11.47 16.16
N LYS A 32 -3.89 11.12 15.10
CA LYS A 32 -3.94 11.82 13.81
C LYS A 32 -5.08 11.29 12.95
N ARG A 33 -5.65 12.17 12.13
CA ARG A 33 -6.65 11.77 11.14
C ARG A 33 -5.97 11.01 10.02
N GLU A 34 -6.75 10.14 9.38
CA GLU A 34 -6.29 9.29 8.28
C GLU A 34 -5.65 10.12 7.16
N ASN A 35 -6.30 11.19 6.72
CA ASN A 35 -5.79 12.08 5.67
C ASN A 35 -4.43 12.73 6.03
N GLU A 36 -4.18 13.03 7.31
CA GLU A 36 -2.89 13.61 7.74
C GLU A 36 -1.75 12.59 7.62
N ILE A 37 -2.03 11.34 7.99
CA ILE A 37 -1.07 10.24 7.87
C ILE A 37 -0.86 9.91 6.39
N GLN A 38 -1.93 9.86 5.61
CA GLN A 38 -1.86 9.60 4.18
C GLN A 38 -1.05 10.67 3.43
N ALA A 39 -1.19 11.95 3.80
CA ALA A 39 -0.35 13.02 3.24
C ALA A 39 1.14 12.77 3.50
N GLY A 40 1.50 12.32 4.71
CA GLY A 40 2.87 11.90 5.05
C GLY A 40 3.34 10.68 4.25
N LEU A 41 2.50 9.65 4.15
CA LEU A 41 2.77 8.44 3.37
C LEU A 41 3.00 8.76 1.90
N ARG A 42 2.27 9.72 1.32
CA ARG A 42 2.50 10.18 -0.06
C ARG A 42 3.95 10.60 -0.28
N HIS A 43 4.51 11.38 0.64
CA HIS A 43 5.89 11.85 0.52
C HIS A 43 6.90 10.69 0.59
N ILE A 44 6.66 9.71 1.47
CA ILE A 44 7.50 8.52 1.61
C ILE A 44 7.43 7.65 0.35
N ILE A 45 6.23 7.35 -0.14
CA ILE A 45 6.01 6.57 -1.36
C ILE A 45 6.66 7.26 -2.56
N CYS A 46 6.45 8.57 -2.72
CA CYS A 46 7.11 9.34 -3.77
C CYS A 46 8.65 9.27 -3.66
N GLY A 47 9.21 9.41 -2.45
CA GLY A 47 10.64 9.32 -2.21
C GLY A 47 11.23 7.96 -2.63
N TYR A 48 10.55 6.86 -2.31
CA TYR A 48 10.96 5.52 -2.76
C TYR A 48 10.94 5.41 -4.29
N VAL A 49 9.85 5.84 -4.93
CA VAL A 49 9.70 5.77 -6.39
C VAL A 49 10.70 6.68 -7.11
N GLU A 50 11.01 7.85 -6.54
CA GLU A 50 12.09 8.72 -7.00
C GLU A 50 13.44 8.01 -6.96
N GLY A 51 13.78 7.38 -5.84
CA GLY A 51 15.02 6.61 -5.68
C GLY A 51 15.13 5.47 -6.67
N TYR A 52 14.03 4.73 -6.90
CA TYR A 52 13.95 3.69 -7.91
C TYR A 52 14.28 4.25 -9.31
N TYR A 53 13.63 5.34 -9.72
CA TYR A 53 13.88 5.93 -11.05
C TYR A 53 15.22 6.64 -11.15
N GLN A 54 15.80 7.13 -10.05
CA GLN A 54 17.13 7.73 -10.07
C GLN A 54 18.17 6.70 -10.52
N GLY A 55 18.01 5.43 -10.12
CA GLY A 55 18.85 4.32 -10.58
C GLY A 55 18.64 3.92 -12.04
N VAL A 56 17.55 4.38 -12.68
CA VAL A 56 17.17 4.03 -14.07
C VAL A 56 17.39 5.20 -15.04
N ASP A 57 16.97 6.42 -14.68
CA ASP A 57 17.10 7.67 -15.45
C ASP A 57 17.40 8.85 -14.52
N TYR A 58 18.68 9.20 -14.42
CA TYR A 58 19.20 10.26 -13.56
C TYR A 58 18.63 11.67 -13.84
N LYS A 59 18.12 11.96 -15.05
CA LYS A 59 17.76 13.34 -15.41
C LYS A 59 16.30 13.70 -15.14
N LYS A 60 15.39 12.72 -15.17
CA LYS A 60 13.93 12.96 -15.11
C LYS A 60 13.20 12.21 -14.00
N TYR A 61 13.92 11.49 -13.14
CA TYR A 61 13.36 10.64 -12.09
C TYR A 61 12.29 11.31 -11.22
N LYS A 62 12.52 12.55 -10.74
CA LYS A 62 11.52 13.28 -9.91
C LYS A 62 10.20 13.53 -10.64
N LYS A 63 10.28 14.05 -11.87
CA LYS A 63 9.09 14.30 -12.70
C LYS A 63 8.38 12.99 -13.03
N LYS A 64 9.14 11.91 -13.28
CA LYS A 64 8.56 10.58 -13.54
C LYS A 64 7.85 10.03 -12.30
N ALA A 65 8.48 10.05 -11.13
CA ALA A 65 7.88 9.59 -9.88
C ALA A 65 6.58 10.35 -9.56
N ALA A 66 6.59 11.67 -9.65
CA ALA A 66 5.41 12.51 -9.42
C ALA A 66 4.26 12.24 -10.41
N ALA A 67 4.56 11.77 -11.63
CA ALA A 67 3.55 11.44 -12.63
C ALA A 67 2.92 10.05 -12.40
N VAL A 68 3.67 9.12 -11.82
CA VAL A 68 3.23 7.72 -11.67
C VAL A 68 2.63 7.43 -10.30
N VAL A 69 2.92 8.25 -9.28
CA VAL A 69 2.30 8.14 -7.95
C VAL A 69 1.08 9.04 -7.90
N TYR A 70 -0.04 8.45 -7.49
CA TYR A 70 -1.31 9.13 -7.26
C TYR A 70 -1.79 8.87 -5.83
N TRP A 71 -2.44 9.86 -5.23
CA TRP A 71 -3.11 9.79 -3.93
C TRP A 71 -4.53 10.36 -4.06
N GLU A 72 -5.54 9.72 -3.47
CA GLU A 72 -6.94 10.19 -3.59
C GLU A 72 -7.14 11.58 -2.97
N GLY A 73 -6.41 11.91 -1.90
CA GLY A 73 -6.54 13.20 -1.21
C GLY A 73 -5.90 14.41 -1.91
N GLN A 74 -5.34 14.27 -3.11
CA GLN A 74 -4.76 15.39 -3.85
C GLN A 74 -5.80 16.15 -4.70
N ASP A 75 -5.80 17.48 -4.64
CA ASP A 75 -6.68 18.33 -5.44
C ASP A 75 -6.32 18.25 -6.94
N GLY A 76 -7.24 17.77 -7.80
CA GLY A 76 -7.06 17.87 -9.26
C GLY A 76 -7.74 16.79 -10.13
N SER A 77 -7.87 17.12 -11.42
CA SER A 77 -8.66 16.45 -12.47
C SER A 77 -8.12 15.14 -13.04
N ASN A 78 -6.99 14.61 -12.54
CA ASN A 78 -6.47 13.29 -12.92
C ASN A 78 -7.05 12.20 -12.02
N VAL A 79 -8.37 12.23 -11.84
CA VAL A 79 -9.11 11.17 -11.16
C VAL A 79 -9.07 9.95 -12.07
N GLU A 80 -8.38 8.90 -11.63
CA GLU A 80 -8.35 7.66 -12.38
C GLU A 80 -9.77 7.08 -12.44
N LYS A 81 -10.16 6.52 -13.59
CA LYS A 81 -11.51 6.01 -13.77
C LYS A 81 -11.76 4.94 -12.72
N LYS A 82 -12.77 5.18 -11.86
CA LYS A 82 -13.19 4.25 -10.82
C LYS A 82 -13.79 3.01 -11.48
N THR A 83 -13.08 1.89 -11.45
CA THR A 83 -13.63 0.61 -11.89
C THR A 83 -14.71 0.18 -10.90
N SER A 84 -15.87 -0.20 -11.43
CA SER A 84 -16.98 -0.70 -10.61
C SER A 84 -16.97 -2.23 -10.65
N VAL A 85 -16.90 -2.84 -9.47
CA VAL A 85 -17.09 -4.28 -9.29
C VAL A 85 -18.25 -4.45 -8.30
N PHE A 86 -19.19 -5.35 -8.61
CA PHE A 86 -20.41 -5.53 -7.81
C PHE A 86 -21.19 -4.22 -7.55
N ALA A 87 -21.26 -3.34 -8.55
CA ALA A 87 -21.87 -2.00 -8.48
C ALA A 87 -21.28 -1.05 -7.42
N ALA A 88 -20.15 -1.42 -6.80
CA ALA A 88 -19.40 -0.57 -5.89
C ALA A 88 -18.13 -0.04 -6.59
N ARG A 89 -17.86 1.25 -6.42
CA ARG A 89 -16.59 1.84 -6.81
C ARG A 89 -15.57 1.45 -5.75
N SER A 90 -14.53 0.74 -6.15
CA SER A 90 -13.38 0.46 -5.28
C SER A 90 -12.23 1.33 -5.75
N TYR A 91 -11.66 2.14 -4.85
CA TYR A 91 -10.56 3.02 -5.20
C TYR A 91 -9.50 3.00 -4.11
N PRO A 92 -8.24 2.66 -4.43
CA PRO A 92 -7.17 2.65 -3.45
C PRO A 92 -6.83 4.06 -2.99
N ASP A 93 -6.37 4.19 -1.75
CA ASP A 93 -5.86 5.46 -1.23
C ASP A 93 -4.68 5.98 -2.06
N PHE A 94 -3.77 5.08 -2.47
CA PHE A 94 -2.67 5.41 -3.38
C PHE A 94 -2.55 4.44 -4.54
N ILE A 95 -2.00 4.95 -5.64
CA ILE A 95 -1.73 4.18 -6.84
C ILE A 95 -0.30 4.48 -7.30
N ILE A 96 0.48 3.43 -7.56
CA ILE A 96 1.71 3.51 -8.34
C ILE A 96 1.39 2.92 -9.72
N ARG A 97 1.55 3.70 -10.79
CA ARG A 97 1.21 3.26 -12.16
C ARG A 97 2.35 2.54 -12.88
N GLU A 98 3.59 2.86 -12.53
CA GLU A 98 4.81 2.28 -13.08
C GLU A 98 5.88 2.16 -11.98
N PRO A 99 6.77 1.16 -12.02
CA PRO A 99 6.93 0.15 -13.08
C PRO A 99 5.90 -1.00 -13.04
N TYR A 100 5.21 -1.14 -11.91
CA TYR A 100 4.12 -2.09 -11.70
C TYR A 100 2.90 -1.32 -11.23
N ARG A 101 1.71 -1.77 -11.64
CA ARG A 101 0.47 -1.13 -11.26
C ARG A 101 0.06 -1.61 -9.87
N ILE A 102 0.33 -0.82 -8.84
CA ILE A 102 0.15 -1.20 -7.43
C ILE A 102 -0.95 -0.34 -6.83
N ALA A 103 -1.95 -0.99 -6.25
CA ALA A 103 -2.93 -0.38 -5.36
C ALA A 103 -2.39 -0.40 -3.92
N ILE A 104 -2.42 0.72 -3.22
CA ILE A 104 -2.04 0.79 -1.80
C ILE A 104 -3.26 1.27 -1.02
N GLU A 105 -3.69 0.47 -0.07
CA GLU A 105 -4.78 0.78 0.85
C GLU A 105 -4.18 1.08 2.22
N TYR A 106 -4.55 2.21 2.80
CA TYR A 106 -4.23 2.55 4.17
C TYR A 106 -5.47 2.37 5.05
N LYS A 107 -5.28 1.80 6.24
CA LYS A 107 -6.30 1.70 7.28
C LYS A 107 -5.66 1.93 8.63
N GLN A 108 -6.41 2.50 9.56
CA GLN A 108 -6.04 2.57 10.97
C GLN A 108 -7.21 2.17 11.86
N SER A 109 -6.96 1.36 12.87
CA SER A 109 -8.01 0.98 13.83
C SER A 109 -7.43 0.36 15.08
N ALA A 110 -8.18 0.45 16.18
CA ALA A 110 -7.93 -0.33 17.38
C ALA A 110 -8.50 -1.76 17.30
N THR A 111 -9.15 -2.14 16.18
CA THR A 111 -9.78 -3.46 16.00
C THR A 111 -9.30 -4.16 14.73
N GLY A 112 -9.18 -5.50 14.80
CA GLY A 112 -8.78 -6.32 13.66
C GLY A 112 -9.86 -6.45 12.56
N ALA A 113 -11.06 -5.93 12.76
CA ALA A 113 -12.12 -5.97 11.76
C ALA A 113 -11.74 -5.20 10.49
N LEU A 114 -11.11 -4.03 10.65
CA LEU A 114 -10.66 -3.21 9.53
C LEU A 114 -9.47 -3.82 8.77
N VAL A 115 -8.66 -4.67 9.41
CA VAL A 115 -7.63 -5.47 8.71
C VAL A 115 -8.31 -6.39 7.68
N LYS A 116 -9.37 -7.10 8.10
CA LYS A 116 -10.10 -8.03 7.23
C LYS A 116 -10.80 -7.31 6.09
N GLN A 117 -11.37 -6.13 6.36
CA GLN A 117 -11.95 -5.27 5.33
C GLN A 117 -10.90 -4.83 4.30
N GLY A 118 -9.74 -4.33 4.77
CA GLY A 118 -8.64 -3.91 3.90
C GLY A 118 -8.09 -5.06 3.05
N ILE A 119 -8.01 -6.28 3.61
CA ILE A 119 -7.66 -7.49 2.84
C ILE A 119 -8.68 -7.73 1.72
N GLY A 120 -9.98 -7.63 2.02
CA GLY A 120 -11.04 -7.79 1.04
C GLY A 120 -10.93 -6.77 -0.10
N GLN A 121 -10.73 -5.49 0.23
CA GLN A 121 -10.51 -4.43 -0.76
C GLN A 121 -9.26 -4.69 -1.62
N GLY A 122 -8.14 -5.05 -0.97
CA GLY A 122 -6.88 -5.41 -1.64
C GLY A 122 -7.04 -6.55 -2.64
N LEU A 123 -7.75 -7.61 -2.24
CA LEU A 123 -8.06 -8.73 -3.13
C LEU A 123 -8.92 -8.28 -4.32
N MET A 124 -9.92 -7.41 -4.11
CA MET A 124 -10.75 -6.91 -5.21
C MET A 124 -9.93 -6.10 -6.23
N TYR A 125 -8.96 -5.28 -5.79
CA TYR A 125 -8.08 -4.54 -6.68
C TYR A 125 -7.29 -5.46 -7.63
N VAL A 126 -6.83 -6.61 -7.13
CA VAL A 126 -6.04 -7.56 -7.95
C VAL A 126 -6.95 -8.46 -8.78
N LEU A 127 -8.07 -8.95 -8.20
CA LEU A 127 -8.98 -9.89 -8.87
C LEU A 127 -9.79 -9.23 -9.99
N SER A 128 -10.05 -7.92 -9.92
CA SER A 128 -10.66 -7.17 -11.02
C SER A 128 -9.74 -7.06 -12.25
N GLY A 129 -8.43 -7.27 -12.06
CA GLY A 129 -7.42 -7.10 -13.10
C GLY A 129 -6.95 -5.66 -13.30
N ASP A 130 -7.42 -4.71 -12.46
CA ASP A 130 -7.01 -3.30 -12.55
C ASP A 130 -5.59 -3.05 -12.05
N TYR A 131 -5.09 -3.92 -11.16
CA TYR A 131 -3.77 -3.78 -10.54
C TYR A 131 -2.99 -5.10 -10.59
N ASP A 132 -1.67 -5.00 -10.77
CA ASP A 132 -0.75 -6.12 -10.72
C ASP A 132 -0.61 -6.65 -9.27
N PHE A 133 -0.68 -5.73 -8.30
CA PHE A 133 -0.46 -5.96 -6.88
C PHE A 133 -1.34 -5.07 -6.03
N ALA A 134 -1.65 -5.54 -4.83
CA ALA A 134 -2.24 -4.73 -3.77
C ALA A 134 -1.32 -4.72 -2.54
N TYR A 135 -1.34 -3.62 -1.81
CA TYR A 135 -0.55 -3.45 -0.60
C TYR A 135 -1.40 -2.80 0.48
N LEU A 136 -1.75 -3.57 1.51
CA LEU A 136 -2.44 -3.06 2.69
C LEU A 136 -1.40 -2.59 3.72
N LEU A 137 -1.47 -1.31 4.05
CA LEU A 137 -0.80 -0.68 5.17
C LEU A 137 -1.83 -0.49 6.29
N PHE A 138 -1.67 -1.22 7.39
CA PHE A 138 -2.55 -1.11 8.54
C PHE A 138 -1.79 -0.56 9.74
N ASP A 139 -2.18 0.61 10.23
CA ASP A 139 -1.66 1.17 11.47
C ASP A 139 -2.48 0.69 12.67
N ASP A 140 -1.84 -0.09 13.54
CA ASP A 140 -2.49 -0.65 14.72
C ASP A 140 -2.69 0.41 15.80
N GLN A 141 -3.92 0.87 16.00
CA GLN A 141 -4.25 1.86 17.04
C GLN A 141 -4.71 1.20 18.35
N SER A 142 -4.56 -0.12 18.47
CA SER A 142 -4.92 -0.84 19.69
C SER A 142 -3.93 -0.56 20.81
N LYS A 143 -4.42 -0.69 22.05
CA LYS A 143 -3.55 -0.64 23.22
C LYS A 143 -2.51 -1.75 23.11
N ASP A 144 -1.27 -1.43 23.44
CA ASP A 144 -0.14 -2.37 23.43
C ASP A 144 0.14 -3.01 22.06
N LYS A 145 -0.45 -2.48 20.97
CA LYS A 145 -0.23 -2.95 19.58
C LYS A 145 -0.59 -4.43 19.39
N VAL A 146 -1.69 -4.90 20.00
CA VAL A 146 -2.09 -6.32 19.98
C VAL A 146 -2.37 -6.88 18.58
N ILE A 147 -2.78 -6.05 17.61
CA ILE A 147 -3.01 -6.50 16.22
C ILE A 147 -1.65 -6.77 15.56
N ARG A 148 -0.68 -5.88 15.77
CA ARG A 148 0.70 -6.10 15.31
C ARG A 148 1.31 -7.33 15.98
N GLU A 149 1.16 -7.48 17.29
CA GLU A 149 1.67 -8.63 18.04
C GLU A 149 1.04 -9.95 17.56
N SER A 150 -0.23 -9.94 17.13
CA SER A 150 -0.90 -11.13 16.57
C SER A 150 -0.19 -11.71 15.35
N MET A 151 0.66 -10.94 14.65
CA MET A 151 1.48 -11.41 13.53
C MET A 151 2.56 -12.44 13.94
N ALA A 152 2.80 -12.63 15.25
CA ALA A 152 3.63 -13.73 15.75
C ALA A 152 2.92 -15.10 15.69
N ASN A 153 1.58 -15.12 15.55
CA ASN A 153 0.82 -16.35 15.48
C ASN A 153 1.00 -17.05 14.11
N PRO A 154 1.32 -18.36 14.09
CA PRO A 154 1.51 -19.11 12.84
C PRO A 154 0.33 -19.07 11.87
N ARG A 155 -0.91 -18.94 12.37
CA ARG A 155 -2.11 -18.89 11.51
C ARG A 155 -2.17 -17.60 10.71
N GLU A 156 -1.93 -16.46 11.36
CA GLU A 156 -1.89 -15.13 10.76
C GLU A 156 -0.75 -15.05 9.74
N GLN A 157 0.43 -15.58 10.09
CA GLN A 157 1.56 -15.69 9.17
C GLN A 157 1.21 -16.51 7.93
N ALA A 158 0.58 -17.67 8.09
CA ALA A 158 0.16 -18.51 6.97
C ALA A 158 -0.86 -17.80 6.07
N ILE A 159 -1.80 -17.04 6.65
CA ILE A 159 -2.77 -16.25 5.88
C ILE A 159 -2.06 -15.17 5.06
N VAL A 160 -1.20 -14.35 5.68
CA VAL A 160 -0.48 -13.27 4.98
C VAL A 160 0.46 -13.81 3.91
N GLN A 161 1.15 -14.93 4.18
CA GLN A 161 1.98 -15.60 3.17
C GLN A 161 1.15 -16.07 1.97
N ARG A 162 -0.05 -16.63 2.19
CA ARG A 162 -0.94 -17.04 1.10
C ARG A 162 -1.46 -15.84 0.31
N LEU A 163 -1.86 -14.75 0.98
CA LEU A 163 -2.28 -13.51 0.31
C LEU A 163 -1.17 -12.98 -0.60
N TRP A 164 0.07 -12.97 -0.13
CA TRP A 164 1.20 -12.56 -0.96
C TRP A 164 1.44 -13.53 -2.10
N ARG A 165 1.58 -14.83 -1.80
CA ARG A 165 1.95 -15.88 -2.76
C ARG A 165 0.90 -16.08 -3.86
N ASP A 166 -0.36 -16.18 -3.48
CA ASP A 166 -1.45 -16.62 -4.36
C ASP A 166 -2.20 -15.43 -4.99
N PHE A 167 -2.21 -14.27 -4.31
CA PHE A 167 -3.06 -13.14 -4.69
C PHE A 167 -2.33 -11.81 -4.90
N ASN A 168 -0.99 -11.81 -4.92
CA ASN A 168 -0.17 -10.60 -5.09
C ASN A 168 -0.55 -9.46 -4.12
N THR A 169 -1.11 -9.82 -2.95
CA THR A 169 -1.60 -8.87 -1.95
C THR A 169 -0.67 -8.91 -0.76
N LYS A 170 0.14 -7.86 -0.59
CA LYS A 170 1.04 -7.71 0.55
C LYS A 170 0.29 -7.04 1.70
N ILE A 171 0.50 -7.54 2.91
CA ILE A 171 -0.08 -6.99 4.13
C ILE A 171 1.06 -6.57 5.05
N GLN A 172 0.96 -5.36 5.60
CA GLN A 172 1.88 -4.86 6.61
C GLN A 172 1.10 -4.19 7.73
N ILE A 173 1.38 -4.63 8.96
CA ILE A 173 0.80 -4.10 10.18
C ILE A 173 1.90 -3.28 10.89
N LEU A 174 1.65 -1.99 11.11
CA LEU A 174 2.58 -0.99 11.68
C LEU A 174 2.32 -0.74 13.17
#